data_AF-A0A4U1JGN3-F1
#
_entry.id   AF-A0A4U1JGN3-F1
#
_cell.length_a   1.000
_cell.length_b   1.000
_cell.length_c   1.000
_cell.angle_alpha   90.00
_cell.angle_beta   90.00
_cell.angle_gamma   90.00
#
_symmetry.space_group_name_H-M   'P 1'
#
loop_
_entity.id
_entity.type
_entity.pdbx_description
1 polymer ?
#
loop_
_entity_poly.entity_id
_entity_poly.type
_entity_poly.pdbx_seq_one_letter_code
_entity_poly.pdbx_strand_id
1 'polypeptide(L)'
;MQSSKVVEALELAVPAADGEELLFRLEVLAHGAGNARRYRCRLYRLESFRFRVLGSKSGGRGRKWDGADYRCWVVDDSLGVDLLSYPSIAKARNAAVFSLKTQLGLQ
;
A
#
# COMPACT_ATOMS: atom_id res chain seq x y z
N MET A 1 10.05 -21.59 -6.61
CA MET A 1 9.35 -20.56 -5.80
C MET A 1 7.97 -20.35 -6.40
N GLN A 2 6.89 -20.75 -5.73
CA GLN A 2 5.54 -20.40 -6.19
C GLN A 2 5.34 -18.90 -6.01
N SER A 3 5.03 -18.19 -7.08
CA SER A 3 4.73 -16.76 -7.04
C SER A 3 3.47 -16.54 -6.22
N SER A 4 3.55 -15.66 -5.22
CA SER A 4 2.39 -15.17 -4.50
C SER A 4 1.51 -14.36 -5.45
N LYS A 5 0.22 -14.68 -5.53
CA LYS A 5 -0.75 -13.98 -6.38
C LYS A 5 -1.64 -13.08 -5.53
N VAL A 6 -1.80 -11.81 -5.91
CA VAL A 6 -2.82 -10.94 -5.31
C VAL A 6 -4.20 -11.49 -5.67
N VAL A 7 -5.00 -11.79 -4.64
CA VAL A 7 -6.36 -12.33 -4.78
C VAL A 7 -7.44 -11.35 -4.33
N GLU A 8 -7.08 -10.36 -3.52
CA GLU A 8 -7.95 -9.28 -3.10
C GLU A 8 -7.10 -8.03 -2.86
N ALA A 9 -7.65 -6.85 -3.15
CA ALA A 9 -7.06 -5.57 -2.77
C ALA A 9 -8.18 -4.65 -2.26
N LEU A 10 -7.91 -3.92 -1.18
CA LEU A 10 -8.81 -2.97 -0.56
C LEU A 10 -8.06 -1.65 -0.38
N GLU A 11 -8.72 -0.52 -0.63
CA GLU A 11 -8.20 0.80 -0.31
C GLU A 11 -9.01 1.40 0.83
N LEU A 12 -8.34 2.14 1.72
CA LEU A 12 -8.91 2.77 2.90
C LEU A 12 -8.37 4.20 3.01
N ALA A 13 -9.28 5.16 3.15
CA ALA A 13 -8.93 6.53 3.54
C ALA A 13 -9.05 6.68 5.06
N VAL A 14 -8.05 7.29 5.66
CA VAL A 14 -7.94 7.51 7.10
C VAL A 14 -7.75 9.00 7.34
N PRO A 15 -8.65 9.67 8.07
CA PRO A 15 -8.46 11.07 8.42
C PRO A 15 -7.21 11.23 9.29
N ALA A 16 -6.27 12.10 8.88
CA ALA A 16 -5.17 12.50 9.75
C ALA A 16 -5.54 13.74 10.58
N ALA A 17 -4.85 13.92 11.72
CA ALA A 17 -5.13 14.99 12.66
C ALA A 17 -4.86 16.40 12.08
N ASP A 18 -4.01 16.50 11.07
CA ASP A 18 -3.66 17.71 10.33
C ASP A 18 -4.57 17.99 9.12
N GLY A 19 -5.58 17.15 8.89
CA GLY A 19 -6.65 17.37 7.93
C GLY A 19 -6.43 16.76 6.54
N GLU A 20 -5.23 16.24 6.25
CA GLU A 20 -5.00 15.46 5.03
C GLU A 20 -5.40 13.99 5.25
N GLU A 21 -6.09 13.38 4.29
CA GLU A 21 -6.43 11.96 4.39
C GLU A 21 -5.21 11.10 4.03
N LEU A 22 -4.86 10.17 4.91
CA LEU A 22 -3.91 9.11 4.60
C LEU A 22 -4.63 8.01 3.82
N LEU A 23 -4.08 7.65 2.66
CA LEU A 23 -4.59 6.54 1.87
C LEU A 23 -3.73 5.30 2.10
N PHE A 24 -4.40 4.20 2.43
CA PHE A 24 -3.80 2.89 2.59
C PHE A 24 -4.36 1.93 1.56
N ARG A 25 -3.52 1.01 1.09
CA ARG A 25 -3.93 -0.13 0.25
C ARG A 25 -3.51 -1.42 0.93
N LEU A 26 -4.46 -2.31 1.15
CA LEU A 26 -4.26 -3.64 1.67
C LEU A 26 -4.39 -4.66 0.55
N GLU A 27 -3.34 -5.44 0.30
CA GLU A 27 -3.37 -6.56 -0.63
C GLU A 27 -3.38 -7.89 0.12
N VAL A 28 -4.27 -8.81 -0.27
CA VAL A 28 -4.25 -10.21 0.18
C VAL A 28 -3.58 -11.05 -0.90
N LEU A 29 -2.50 -11.70 -0.51
CA LEU A 29 -1.65 -12.55 -1.35
C LEU A 29 -1.95 -14.01 -1.04
N ALA A 30 -2.28 -14.80 -2.06
CA ALA A 30 -2.39 -16.25 -1.96
C ALA A 30 -1.07 -16.93 -2.31
N HIS A 31 -0.71 -17.94 -1.52
CA HIS A 31 0.42 -18.85 -1.73
C HIS A 31 -0.05 -20.30 -1.60
N GLY A 32 0.54 -21.23 -2.36
CA GLY A 32 0.11 -22.63 -2.37
C GLY A 32 -1.13 -22.92 -3.25
N ALA A 33 -1.49 -24.20 -3.35
CA ALA A 33 -2.56 -24.70 -4.21
C ALA A 33 -3.52 -25.61 -3.43
N GLY A 34 -4.77 -25.69 -3.90
CA GLY A 34 -5.82 -26.54 -3.32
C GLY A 34 -6.02 -26.28 -1.82
N ASN A 35 -6.15 -27.36 -1.05
CA ASN A 35 -6.37 -27.32 0.41
C ASN A 35 -5.15 -26.82 1.20
N ALA A 36 -3.97 -26.72 0.58
CA ALA A 36 -2.76 -26.17 1.17
C ALA A 36 -2.61 -24.66 0.92
N ARG A 37 -3.61 -24.01 0.30
CA ARG A 37 -3.56 -22.57 0.02
C ARG A 37 -3.58 -21.76 1.31
N ARG A 38 -2.65 -20.81 1.41
CA ARG A 38 -2.48 -19.88 2.53
C ARG A 38 -2.54 -18.44 2.04
N TYR A 39 -2.93 -17.54 2.93
CA TYR A 39 -3.12 -16.14 2.60
C TYR A 39 -2.29 -15.26 3.51
N ARG A 40 -1.65 -14.23 2.96
CA ARG A 40 -0.91 -13.20 3.70
C ARG A 40 -1.39 -11.83 3.28
N CYS A 41 -1.17 -10.83 4.10
CA CYS A 41 -1.54 -9.46 3.81
C CYS A 41 -0.29 -8.62 3.60
N ARG A 42 -0.39 -7.62 2.74
CA ARG A 42 0.62 -6.57 2.59
C ARG A 42 -0.08 -5.23 2.59
N LEU A 43 0.39 -4.34 3.45
CA LEU A 43 -0.11 -2.98 3.54
C LEU A 43 0.80 -2.05 2.75
N TYR A 44 0.20 -1.06 2.10
CA TYR A 44 0.88 0.04 1.47
C TYR A 44 0.27 1.35 1.96
N ARG A 45 1.09 2.39 2.06
CA ARG A 45 0.70 3.77 2.29
C ARG A 45 0.98 4.58 1.04
N LEU A 46 0.06 5.48 0.67
CA LEU A 46 0.27 6.37 -0.46
C LEU A 46 1.13 7.56 0.00
N GLU A 47 2.35 7.63 -0.53
CA GLU A 47 3.24 8.77 -0.28
C GLU A 47 3.17 9.75 -1.45
N SER A 48 3.27 11.04 -1.12
CA SER A 48 3.42 12.13 -2.10
C SER A 48 4.77 12.78 -1.93
N PHE A 49 5.49 12.98 -3.03
CA PHE A 49 6.80 13.62 -3.00
C PHE A 49 7.02 14.48 -4.24
N ARG A 50 7.78 15.56 -4.05
CA ARG A 50 8.10 16.52 -5.11
C ARG A 50 9.55 16.38 -5.51
N PHE A 51 9.78 16.07 -6.78
CA PHE A 51 11.11 16.03 -7.38
C PHE A 51 11.35 17.21 -8.30
N ARG A 52 12.62 17.58 -8.47
CA ARG A 52 13.04 18.41 -9.60
C ARG A 52 13.40 17.49 -10.75
N VAL A 53 12.77 17.69 -11.90
CA VAL A 53 13.02 16.94 -13.14
C VAL A 53 13.45 17.90 -14.24
N LEU A 54 14.24 17.41 -15.20
CA LEU A 54 14.61 18.21 -16.36
C LEU A 54 13.36 18.40 -17.24
N GLY A 55 12.97 19.65 -17.45
CA GLY A 55 11.83 19.99 -18.29
C GLY A 55 12.02 19.50 -19.73
N SER A 56 11.03 18.77 -20.25
CA SER A 56 11.07 18.20 -21.61
C SER A 56 10.90 19.26 -22.72
N LYS A 57 10.53 20.49 -22.37
CA LYS A 57 10.11 21.55 -23.33
C LYS A 57 11.19 22.55 -23.75
N SER A 58 12.47 22.36 -23.43
CA SER A 58 13.51 23.30 -23.88
C SER A 58 14.13 22.84 -25.22
N GLY A 59 13.47 23.19 -26.33
CA GLY A 59 14.04 23.12 -27.69
C GLY A 59 15.14 24.15 -27.98
N GLY A 60 15.81 24.67 -26.95
CA GLY A 60 16.86 25.69 -27.05
C GLY A 60 17.84 25.58 -25.89
N ARG A 61 19.08 26.06 -26.09
CA ARG A 61 20.20 25.98 -25.13
C ARG A 61 19.77 26.33 -23.70
N GLY A 62 19.76 25.32 -22.83
CA GLY A 62 19.48 25.43 -21.39
C GLY A 62 18.27 24.62 -20.97
N ARG A 63 18.49 23.39 -20.48
CA ARG A 63 17.42 22.61 -19.82
C ARG A 63 17.13 23.24 -18.46
N LYS A 64 15.89 23.67 -18.23
CA LYS A 64 15.42 24.13 -16.92
C LYS A 64 14.98 22.95 -16.07
N TRP A 65 15.24 23.03 -14.77
CA TRP A 65 14.71 22.09 -13.80
C TRP A 65 13.33 22.56 -13.36
N ASP A 66 12.32 21.72 -13.57
CA ASP A 66 10.94 21.97 -13.19
C ASP A 66 10.55 21.08 -12.00
N GLY A 67 9.64 21.55 -11.15
CA GLY A 67 9.08 20.73 -10.09
C GLY A 67 8.02 19.77 -10.64
N ALA A 68 8.07 18.51 -10.25
CA ALA A 68 7.08 17.50 -10.57
C ALA A 68 6.64 16.78 -9.30
N ASP A 69 5.33 16.67 -9.13
CA ASP A 69 4.71 15.98 -8.00
C ASP A 69 4.40 14.54 -8.41
N TYR A 70 4.78 13.60 -7.55
CA TYR A 70 4.60 12.17 -7.75
C TYR A 70 3.88 11.57 -6.56
N ARG A 71 3.13 10.51 -6.83
CA ARG A 71 2.52 9.67 -5.80
C ARG A 71 2.89 8.22 -6.04
N CYS A 72 3.26 7.49 -4.99
CA CYS A 72 3.49 6.06 -5.10
C CYS A 72 3.03 5.31 -3.87
N TRP A 73 2.66 4.04 -4.07
CA TRP A 73 2.37 3.11 -2.99
C TRP A 73 3.67 2.58 -2.42
N VAL A 74 3.92 2.86 -1.15
CA VAL A 74 5.10 2.38 -0.41
C VAL A 74 4.64 1.30 0.55
N VAL A 75 5.35 0.17 0.60
CA VAL A 75 5.03 -0.91 1.56
C VAL A 75 5.17 -0.37 2.98
N ASP A 76 4.15 -0.59 3.81
CA ASP A 76 4.13 -0.16 5.20
C ASP A 76 4.11 -1.39 6.13
N ASP A 77 5.31 -1.75 6.61
CA ASP A 77 5.49 -2.86 7.55
C ASP A 77 5.36 -2.43 9.02
N SER A 78 5.18 -1.13 9.29
CA SER A 78 5.18 -0.58 10.66
C SER A 78 3.88 -0.85 11.42
N LEU A 79 2.77 -1.03 10.71
CA LEU A 79 1.44 -1.22 11.28
C LEU A 79 1.10 -2.70 11.58
N GLY A 80 2.09 -3.59 11.53
CA GLY A 80 1.97 -4.98 12.00
C GLY A 80 0.95 -5.83 11.22
N VAL A 81 0.62 -5.45 9.99
CA VAL A 81 -0.37 -6.15 9.16
C VAL A 81 0.14 -7.49 8.60
N ASP A 82 1.45 -7.75 8.67
CA ASP A 82 2.06 -9.03 8.26
C ASP A 82 1.94 -10.10 9.35
N LEU A 83 0.70 -10.50 9.63
CA LEU A 83 0.42 -11.56 10.58
C LEU A 83 0.11 -12.84 9.80
N LEU A 84 1.08 -13.76 9.76
CA LEU A 84 0.92 -15.21 9.65
C LEU A 84 -0.19 -15.76 8.72
N SER A 85 0.23 -16.38 7.61
CA SER A 85 -0.48 -17.41 6.81
C SER A 85 -1.90 -17.81 7.29
N TYR A 86 -2.93 -17.09 6.86
CA TYR A 86 -4.33 -17.38 7.16
C TYR A 86 -4.88 -18.52 6.31
N PRO A 87 -5.91 -19.24 6.79
CA PRO A 87 -6.55 -20.34 6.04
C PRO A 87 -7.59 -19.86 5.02
N SER A 88 -8.02 -18.59 5.06
CA SER A 88 -8.96 -18.03 4.09
C SER A 88 -8.72 -16.54 3.86
N ILE A 89 -9.18 -16.05 2.71
CA ILE A 89 -9.13 -14.64 2.31
C ILE A 89 -9.82 -13.76 3.36
N ALA A 90 -11.05 -14.10 3.74
CA ALA A 90 -11.85 -13.31 4.69
C ALA A 90 -11.18 -13.18 6.07
N LYS A 91 -10.53 -14.25 6.58
CA LYS A 91 -9.79 -14.17 7.84
C LYS A 91 -8.58 -13.25 7.72
N ALA A 92 -7.83 -13.35 6.62
CA ALA A 92 -6.68 -12.50 6.35
C ALA A 92 -7.08 -11.01 6.31
N ARG A 93 -8.10 -10.70 5.52
CA ARG A 93 -8.64 -9.34 5.39
C ARG A 93 -9.13 -8.81 6.74
N ASN A 94 -9.99 -9.55 7.43
CA ASN A 94 -10.61 -9.04 8.67
C ASN A 94 -9.56 -8.81 9.76
N ALA A 95 -8.56 -9.71 9.89
CA ALA A 95 -7.47 -9.54 10.84
C ALA A 95 -6.57 -8.34 10.49
N ALA A 96 -6.26 -8.15 9.21
CA ALA A 96 -5.49 -7.00 8.74
C ALA A 96 -6.23 -5.68 8.95
N VAL A 97 -7.52 -5.61 8.58
CA VAL A 97 -8.36 -4.42 8.79
C VAL A 97 -8.50 -4.11 10.28
N PHE A 98 -8.70 -5.13 11.13
CA PHE A 98 -8.76 -4.94 12.57
C PHE A 98 -7.45 -4.40 13.13
N SER A 99 -6.31 -4.95 12.71
CA SER A 99 -4.98 -4.49 13.13
C SER A 99 -4.75 -3.04 12.69
N LEU A 100 -5.03 -2.73 11.42
CA LEU A 100 -4.90 -1.39 10.86
C LEU A 100 -5.73 -0.37 11.62
N LYS A 101 -7.02 -0.66 11.83
CA LYS A 101 -7.93 0.18 12.62
C LYS A 101 -7.43 0.41 14.04
N THR A 102 -7.00 -0.65 14.70
CA THR A 102 -6.48 -0.60 16.09
C THR A 102 -5.25 0.30 16.18
N GLN A 103 -4.28 0.14 15.27
CA GLN A 103 -3.05 0.93 15.28
C GLN A 103 -3.29 2.41 14.92
N LEU A 104 -4.30 2.68 14.11
CA LEU A 104 -4.70 4.03 13.73
C LEU A 104 -5.72 4.68 14.69
N GLY A 105 -6.14 3.97 15.75
CA GLY A 105 -7.12 4.48 16.71
C GLY A 105 -8.53 4.65 16.14
N LEU A 106 -8.87 3.95 15.06
CA LEU A 106 -10.17 3.99 14.40
C LEU A 106 -11.05 2.88 14.99
N GLN A 107 -12.17 3.23 15.65
CA GLN A 107 -13.12 2.24 16.20
C GLN A 107 -13.96 1.56 15.10
#